data_AF-A0A7S1WDQ4-F1
#
_entry.id   AF-A0A7S1WDQ4-F1
#
_cell.length_a   1.000
_cell.length_b   1.000
_cell.length_c   1.000
_cell.angle_alpha   90.00
_cell.angle_beta   90.00
_cell.angle_gamma   90.00
#
_symmetry.space_group_name_H-M   'P 1'
#
loop_
_entity.id
_entity.type
_entity.pdbx_description
1 polymer ?
#
loop_
_entity_poly.entity_id
_entity_poly.type
_entity_poly.pdbx_seq_one_letter_code
_entity_poly.pdbx_strand_id
1 'polypeptide(L)'
;IVREPHPQGGELVRSFTRPGGILTAELCVLDDISRAPGEALNVLLRLLNERQYCGPSSDGEVWDLPLRTAIATSNPSDPGSRYYTEPLDPANLDRFVLQLRAEGAVAAGRWDEAARIVERFA
;
A
#
# COMPACT_ATOMS: atom_id res chain seq x y z
N ILE A 1 20.71 9.24 6.59
CA ILE A 1 21.11 9.08 8.01
C ILE A 1 22.26 10.03 8.26
N VAL A 2 22.12 10.95 9.20
CA VAL A 2 23.13 11.93 9.62
C VAL A 2 23.54 11.59 11.05
N ARG A 3 24.84 11.66 11.33
CA ARG A 3 25.44 11.27 12.60
C ARG A 3 26.15 12.48 13.18
N GLU A 4 25.76 12.91 14.38
CA GLU A 4 26.30 14.09 15.06
C GLU A 4 26.77 13.73 16.48
N PRO A 5 27.93 14.21 16.93
CA PRO A 5 28.40 13.96 18.29
C PRO A 5 27.50 14.68 19.32
N HIS A 6 27.05 13.96 20.36
CA HIS A 6 26.21 14.52 21.40
C HIS A 6 27.06 15.17 22.52
N PRO A 7 26.74 16.38 23.00
CA PRO A 7 27.58 17.14 23.95
C PRO A 7 27.79 16.48 25.33
N GLN A 8 26.98 15.49 25.69
CA GLN A 8 27.11 14.72 26.95
C GLN A 8 27.79 13.36 26.75
N GLY A 9 28.41 13.13 25.59
CA GLY A 9 28.89 11.83 25.14
C GLY A 9 27.79 11.05 24.42
N GLY A 10 28.18 10.26 23.41
CA GLY A 10 27.28 9.51 22.53
C GLY A 10 27.16 10.10 21.12
N GLU A 11 26.37 9.42 20.29
CA GLU A 11 26.12 9.77 18.89
C GLU A 11 24.62 10.02 18.70
N LEU A 12 24.26 11.20 18.22
CA LEU A 12 22.91 11.51 17.77
C LEU A 12 22.78 11.05 16.32
N VAL A 13 21.89 10.08 16.08
CA VAL A 13 21.60 9.58 14.74
C VAL A 13 20.25 10.13 14.27
N ARG A 14 20.26 11.03 13.29
CA ARG A 14 19.04 11.54 12.64
C ARG A 14 18.79 10.80 11.33
N SER A 15 17.56 10.31 11.14
CA SER A 15 17.13 9.70 9.88
C SER A 15 16.06 10.57 9.24
N PHE A 16 16.30 10.94 7.98
CA PHE A 16 15.34 11.73 7.19
C PHE A 16 14.76 10.85 6.09
N THR A 17 13.45 10.87 5.94
CA THR A 17 12.71 10.26 4.83
C THR A 17 12.48 11.36 3.82
N ARG A 18 12.99 11.23 2.60
CA ARG A 18 12.60 12.14 1.52
C ARG A 18 11.17 11.78 1.08
N PRO A 19 10.23 12.74 1.04
CA PRO A 19 8.88 12.48 0.56
C PRO A 19 8.91 11.95 -0.88
N GLY A 20 8.23 10.83 -1.11
CA GLY A 20 8.10 10.20 -2.41
C GLY A 20 7.00 9.14 -2.39
N GLY A 21 6.67 8.59 -3.57
CA GLY A 21 5.60 7.61 -3.70
C GLY A 21 4.26 8.16 -3.21
N ILE A 22 3.61 7.45 -2.29
CA ILE A 22 2.29 7.83 -1.75
C ILE A 22 2.27 9.21 -1.06
N LEU A 23 3.41 9.68 -0.53
CA LEU A 23 3.51 10.99 0.13
C LEU A 23 3.41 12.18 -0.84
N THR A 24 3.63 11.93 -2.13
CA THR A 24 3.65 12.96 -3.18
C THR A 24 2.69 12.67 -4.34
N ALA A 25 2.05 11.49 -4.37
CA ALA A 25 1.21 11.06 -5.47
C ALA A 25 -0.25 11.51 -5.31
N GLU A 26 -0.88 11.93 -6.40
CA GLU A 26 -2.34 12.17 -6.45
C GLU A 26 -3.13 10.87 -6.66
N LEU A 27 -2.53 9.87 -7.31
CA LEU A 27 -3.12 8.55 -7.54
C LEU A 27 -2.12 7.48 -7.08
N CYS A 28 -2.59 6.56 -6.23
CA CYS A 28 -1.78 5.46 -5.75
C CYS A 28 -2.41 4.11 -6.13
N VAL A 29 -1.60 3.19 -6.63
CA VAL A 29 -1.99 1.78 -6.83
C VAL A 29 -1.19 0.94 -5.82
N LEU A 30 -1.91 0.24 -4.96
CA LEU A 30 -1.38 -0.62 -3.90
C LEU A 30 -1.63 -2.07 -4.33
N ASP A 31 -0.66 -2.62 -5.07
CA ASP A 31 -0.78 -3.96 -5.63
C ASP A 31 -0.57 -5.03 -4.57
N ASP A 32 -1.43 -6.05 -4.55
CA ASP A 32 -1.40 -7.18 -3.61
C ASP A 32 -1.24 -6.77 -2.14
N ILE A 33 -2.10 -5.87 -1.67
CA ILE A 33 -2.01 -5.27 -0.32
C ILE A 33 -2.04 -6.30 0.82
N SER A 34 -2.65 -7.47 0.60
CA SER A 34 -2.73 -8.59 1.56
C SER A 34 -1.37 -9.26 1.85
N ARG A 35 -0.32 -8.92 1.10
CA ARG A 35 1.05 -9.38 1.34
C ARG A 35 1.84 -8.44 2.25
N ALA A 36 1.34 -7.24 2.51
CA ALA A 36 2.01 -6.29 3.38
C ALA A 36 2.01 -6.80 4.83
N PRO A 37 3.14 -6.74 5.56
CA PRO A 37 3.18 -7.08 6.98
C PRO A 37 2.22 -6.17 7.77
N GLY A 38 1.56 -6.71 8.80
CA GLY A 38 0.55 -5.99 9.58
C GLY A 38 1.01 -4.63 10.12
N GLU A 39 2.26 -4.51 10.55
CA GLU A 39 2.85 -3.25 11.02
C GLU A 39 2.89 -2.17 9.92
N ALA A 40 3.34 -2.54 8.72
CA ALA A 40 3.40 -1.64 7.57
C ALA A 40 2.00 -1.32 7.04
N LEU A 41 1.11 -2.31 7.03
CA LEU A 41 -0.28 -2.16 6.60
C LEU A 41 -1.03 -1.16 7.49
N ASN A 42 -0.88 -1.26 8.82
CA ASN A 42 -1.53 -0.33 9.75
C ASN A 42 -1.08 1.12 9.53
N VAL A 43 0.21 1.35 9.28
CA VAL A 43 0.73 2.68 8.96
C VAL A 43 0.14 3.20 7.64
N LEU A 44 0.08 2.34 6.62
CA LEU A 44 -0.50 2.68 5.32
C LEU A 44 -1.97 3.04 5.43
N LEU A 45 -2.78 2.20 6.11
CA LEU A 45 -4.21 2.45 6.30
C LEU A 45 -4.47 3.71 7.12
N ARG A 46 -3.65 3.98 8.13
CA ARG A 46 -3.72 5.24 8.90
C ARG A 46 -3.45 6.45 8.00
N LEU A 47 -2.41 6.38 7.18
CA LEU A 47 -2.03 7.45 6.25
C LEU A 47 -3.11 7.69 5.18
N LEU A 48 -3.78 6.63 4.68
CA LEU A 48 -4.92 6.77 3.77
C LEU A 48 -6.13 7.45 4.43
N ASN A 49 -6.40 7.14 5.71
CA ASN A 49 -7.51 7.69 6.45
C ASN A 49 -7.28 9.14 6.91
N GLU A 50 -6.15 9.39 7.56
CA GLU A 50 -5.81 10.70 8.11
C GLU A 50 -5.38 11.68 7.02
N ARG A 51 -4.97 11.16 5.85
CA ARG A 51 -4.40 11.94 4.74
C ARG A 51 -3.22 12.80 5.17
N GLN A 52 -2.54 12.37 6.24
CA GLN A 52 -1.43 13.06 6.85
C GLN A 52 -0.32 12.07 7.19
N TYR A 53 0.92 12.54 7.13
CA TYR A 53 2.09 11.80 7.56
C TYR A 53 2.85 12.60 8.61
N CYS A 54 2.99 12.00 9.79
CA CYS A 54 3.83 12.48 10.89
C CYS A 54 4.92 11.45 11.12
N GLY A 55 6.11 11.72 10.58
CA GLY A 55 7.24 10.79 10.59
C GLY A 55 8.34 11.22 11.55
N PRO A 56 9.24 10.29 11.96
CA PRO A 56 10.44 10.66 12.71
C PRO A 56 11.37 11.62 11.95
N SER A 57 11.15 11.75 10.64
CA SER A 57 11.89 12.62 9.74
C SER A 57 11.24 13.98 9.49
N SER A 58 10.06 14.25 10.05
CA SER A 58 9.35 15.50 9.82
C SER A 58 9.59 16.56 10.89
N ASP A 59 10.51 16.36 11.85
CA ASP A 59 10.83 17.32 12.94
C ASP A 59 9.56 17.92 13.63
N GLY A 60 8.47 17.14 13.67
CA GLY A 60 7.17 17.56 14.23
C GLY A 60 6.22 18.25 13.24
N GLU A 61 6.63 18.48 12.00
CA GLU A 61 5.75 18.96 10.94
C GLU A 61 4.83 17.85 10.43
N VAL A 62 3.57 18.22 10.18
CA VAL A 62 2.55 17.34 9.60
C VAL A 62 2.61 17.51 8.08
N TRP A 63 2.79 16.41 7.36
CA TRP A 63 2.78 16.42 5.90
C TRP A 63 1.41 16.02 5.37
N ASP A 64 0.69 16.95 4.74
CA ASP A 64 -0.59 16.68 4.09
C ASP A 64 -0.40 15.95 2.75
N LEU A 65 -1.16 14.88 2.53
CA LEU A 65 -1.06 14.10 1.30
C LEU A 65 -1.90 14.70 0.17
N PRO A 66 -1.32 14.88 -1.04
CA PRO A 66 -2.07 15.32 -2.23
C PRO A 66 -2.97 14.22 -2.83
N LEU A 67 -3.03 13.04 -2.20
CA LEU A 67 -3.67 11.84 -2.68
C LEU A 67 -5.17 12.02 -2.94
N ARG A 68 -5.64 11.93 -4.18
CA ARG A 68 -7.08 11.97 -4.52
C ARG A 68 -7.74 10.60 -4.40
N THR A 69 -7.03 9.55 -4.83
CA THR A 69 -7.53 8.18 -4.85
C THR A 69 -6.40 7.20 -4.58
N ALA A 70 -6.72 6.15 -3.82
CA ALA A 70 -5.94 4.92 -3.76
C ALA A 70 -6.77 3.76 -4.31
N ILE A 71 -6.14 2.93 -5.14
CA ILE A 71 -6.70 1.68 -5.64
C ILE A 71 -5.86 0.57 -5.03
N ALA A 72 -6.46 -0.25 -4.16
CA ALA A 72 -5.81 -1.43 -3.62
C ALA A 72 -6.29 -2.68 -4.37
N THR A 73 -5.35 -3.54 -4.74
CA THR A 73 -5.66 -4.85 -5.31
C THR A 73 -5.34 -5.92 -4.27
N SER A 74 -6.07 -7.02 -4.32
CA SER A 74 -5.69 -8.24 -3.64
C SER A 74 -6.17 -9.43 -4.46
N ASN A 75 -5.37 -10.47 -4.47
CA ASN A 75 -5.84 -11.75 -4.95
C ASN A 75 -6.84 -12.36 -3.95
N PRO A 76 -7.88 -13.08 -4.43
CA PRO A 76 -8.75 -13.85 -3.56
C PRO A 76 -7.90 -14.82 -2.75
N SER A 77 -8.11 -14.87 -1.43
CA SER A 77 -7.38 -15.77 -0.55
C SER A 77 -7.62 -17.22 -0.98
N ASP A 78 -6.64 -17.85 -1.62
CA ASP A 78 -6.69 -19.27 -1.94
C ASP A 78 -6.22 -20.06 -0.70
N PRO A 79 -7.08 -20.91 -0.08
CA PRO A 79 -6.69 -21.74 1.05
C PRO A 79 -5.50 -22.68 0.76
N GLY A 80 -5.17 -22.92 -0.52
CA GLY A 80 -4.03 -23.72 -0.96
C GLY A 80 -2.78 -22.93 -1.39
N SER A 81 -2.82 -21.60 -1.35
CA SER A 81 -1.68 -20.74 -1.73
C SER A 81 -0.53 -20.87 -0.73
N ARG A 82 0.69 -21.13 -1.23
CA ARG A 82 1.93 -21.17 -0.45
C ARG A 82 2.45 -19.78 -0.04
N TYR A 83 1.76 -18.71 -0.44
CA TYR A 83 2.15 -17.34 -0.13
C TYR A 83 1.41 -16.88 1.12
N TYR A 84 2.13 -16.30 2.08
CA TYR A 84 1.55 -15.64 3.25
C TYR A 84 0.62 -14.52 2.77
N THR A 85 -0.68 -14.76 2.90
CA THR A 85 -1.75 -13.76 2.73
C THR A 85 -2.46 -13.67 4.05
N GLU A 86 -2.30 -12.55 4.75
CA GLU A 86 -3.21 -12.19 5.83
C GLU A 86 -4.38 -11.45 5.17
N PRO A 87 -5.58 -12.06 5.12
CA PRO A 87 -6.73 -11.35 4.59
C PRO A 87 -6.96 -10.09 5.44
N LEU A 88 -7.29 -8.98 4.78
CA LEU A 88 -7.75 -7.79 5.46
C LEU A 88 -8.97 -8.15 6.30
N ASP A 89 -8.94 -7.82 7.59
CA ASP A 89 -10.13 -7.92 8.41
C ASP A 89 -11.26 -7.01 7.86
N PRO A 90 -12.53 -7.30 8.16
CA PRO A 90 -13.65 -6.52 7.67
C PRO A 90 -13.55 -5.01 8.00
N ALA A 91 -13.01 -4.67 9.17
CA ALA A 91 -12.86 -3.27 9.56
C ALA A 91 -11.82 -2.52 8.70
N ASN A 92 -10.81 -3.22 8.19
CA ASN A 92 -9.85 -2.69 7.24
C ASN A 92 -10.46 -2.51 5.86
N LEU A 93 -11.36 -3.40 5.44
CA LEU A 93 -12.08 -3.29 4.18
C LEU A 93 -13.08 -2.13 4.17
N ASP A 94 -13.70 -1.81 5.32
CA ASP A 94 -14.62 -0.66 5.45
C ASP A 94 -13.95 0.70 5.16
N ARG A 95 -12.61 0.78 5.20
CA ARG A 95 -11.87 1.98 4.80
C ARG A 95 -11.91 2.23 3.29
N PHE A 96 -12.28 1.23 2.49
CA PHE A 96 -12.44 1.34 1.04
C PHE A 96 -13.90 1.54 0.67
N VAL A 97 -14.21 2.73 0.16
CA VAL A 97 -15.59 3.12 -0.22
C VAL A 97 -16.15 2.26 -1.34
N LEU A 98 -15.30 1.83 -2.27
CA LEU A 98 -15.68 0.99 -3.41
C LEU A 98 -14.89 -0.33 -3.36
N GLN A 99 -15.61 -1.44 -3.36
CA GLN A 99 -15.05 -2.79 -3.44
C GLN A 99 -15.56 -3.46 -4.71
N LEU A 100 -14.63 -3.91 -5.56
CA LEU A 100 -14.93 -4.54 -6.84
C LEU A 100 -14.36 -5.95 -6.84
N ARG A 101 -15.17 -6.93 -7.25
CA ARG A 101 -14.69 -8.28 -7.55
C ARG A 101 -14.54 -8.39 -9.06
N ALA A 102 -13.30 -8.38 -9.53
CA ALA A 102 -12.98 -8.65 -10.93
C ALA A 102 -12.62 -10.13 -11.09
N GLU A 103 -13.28 -10.80 -12.03
CA GLU A 103 -12.97 -12.18 -12.39
C GLU A 103 -12.40 -12.22 -13.81
N GLY A 104 -11.18 -12.74 -13.95
CA GLY A 104 -10.53 -12.87 -15.24
C GLY A 104 -11.23 -13.90 -16.14
N ALA A 105 -11.13 -13.72 -17.46
CA ALA A 105 -11.72 -14.64 -18.44
C ALA A 105 -11.27 -16.10 -18.24
N VAL A 106 -10.00 -16.31 -17.86
CA VAL A 106 -9.45 -17.63 -17.53
C VAL A 106 -10.12 -18.24 -16.30
N ALA A 107 -10.21 -17.48 -15.20
CA ALA A 107 -10.84 -17.95 -13.96
C ALA A 107 -12.33 -18.29 -14.16
N ALA A 108 -13.02 -17.52 -15.01
CA ALA A 108 -14.41 -17.74 -15.38
C ALA A 108 -14.63 -18.83 -16.45
N GLY A 109 -13.58 -19.51 -16.93
CA GLY A 109 -13.68 -20.53 -17.99
C GLY A 109 -14.08 -20.00 -19.38
N ARG A 110 -13.97 -18.68 -19.61
CA ARG A 110 -14.30 -17.99 -20.87
C ARG A 110 -13.12 -18.02 -21.83
N TRP A 111 -12.76 -19.21 -22.31
CA TRP A 111 -11.54 -19.44 -23.11
C TRP A 111 -11.49 -18.66 -24.42
N ASP A 112 -12.62 -18.52 -25.12
CA ASP A 112 -12.70 -17.73 -26.37
C ASP A 112 -12.46 -16.23 -26.13
N GLU A 113 -12.87 -15.72 -24.97
CA GLU A 113 -12.60 -14.34 -24.57
C GLU A 113 -11.13 -14.18 -24.15
N ALA A 114 -10.60 -15.12 -23.38
CA ALA A 114 -9.20 -15.14 -22.98
C ALA A 114 -8.26 -15.17 -24.21
N ALA A 115 -8.56 -16.02 -25.20
CA ALA A 115 -7.80 -16.10 -26.45
C ALA A 115 -7.79 -14.77 -27.21
N ARG A 116 -8.97 -14.14 -27.37
CA ARG A 116 -9.09 -12.83 -28.02
C ARG A 116 -8.33 -11.73 -27.28
N ILE A 117 -8.30 -11.77 -25.95
CA ILE A 117 -7.53 -10.80 -25.15
C ILE A 117 -6.03 -11.00 -25.40
N VAL A 118 -5.54 -12.24 -25.32
CA VAL A 118 -4.12 -12.54 -25.54
C VAL A 118 -3.68 -12.11 -26.94
N GLU A 119 -4.44 -12.47 -27.98
CA GLU A 119 -4.14 -12.08 -29.36
C GLU A 119 -4.10 -10.55 -29.57
N ARG A 120 -4.92 -9.80 -28.83
CA ARG A 120 -4.97 -8.34 -28.95
C ARG A 120 -3.75 -7.64 -28.36
N PHE A 121 -3.07 -8.25 -27.40
CA PHE A 121 -1.94 -7.68 -26.67
C PHE A 121 -0.61 -8.44 -26.88
N ALA A 122 -0.59 -9.41 -27.78
CA ALA A 122 0.61 -10.11 -28.25
C ALA A 122 1.29 -9.32 -29.39
#